data_AF-A0A935BIX0-F1
#
_entry.id   AF-A0A935BIX0-F1
#
_cell.length_a   1.000
_cell.length_b   1.000
_cell.length_c   1.000
_cell.angle_alpha   90.00
_cell.angle_beta   90.00
_cell.angle_gamma   90.00
#
_symmetry.space_group_name_H-M   'P 1'
#
loop_
_entity.id
_entity.type
_entity.pdbx_description
1 polymer ?
#
loop_
_entity_poly.entity_id
_entity_poly.type
_entity_poly.pdbx_seq_one_letter_code
_entity_poly.pdbx_strand_id
1 'polypeptide(L)'
;MVIGIGILVALALPAGSMFRSPAGLRVTPEAVEKMKAAGLPEDVAAKVAPILGQEIFGKSAFDSALKTRLGEENAKRYGEMMAQNSEPVAPQLTASSAPLMLSIVPLIFLLFVIPGIVYGYVAGTVSSHRDIVAGMSKSMSTLGYYIVLAFFAALFIAAFGQSNIGALIALKGANALQAMALPPQVTIIGIITLTAFVNLLIGSASAKWALLAPIFVPLLMQLGLSPELAQASYRIGDSTTNIITPLMPYFPLVVVFAQRYVKKTGIGTMISIMLPYTVTFFVVWIVFLLIYWALGIPLGLQAPYTYP
;
A
#
# COMPACT_ATOMS: atom_id res chain seq x y z
N MET A 1 16.34 25.48 9.25
CA MET A 1 16.40 25.57 10.73
C MET A 1 15.05 25.26 11.39
N VAL A 2 13.93 25.89 10.98
CA VAL A 2 12.59 25.67 11.57
C VAL A 2 12.06 24.24 11.44
N ILE A 3 12.25 23.58 10.29
CA ILE A 3 11.83 22.18 10.08
C ILE A 3 12.62 21.21 10.98
N GLY A 4 13.91 21.46 11.20
CA GLY A 4 14.75 20.64 12.06
C GLY A 4 14.35 20.71 13.54
N ILE A 5 13.96 21.89 14.02
CA ILE A 5 13.47 22.08 15.40
C ILE A 5 12.10 21.40 15.59
N GLY A 6 11.20 21.47 14.60
CA GLY A 6 9.89 20.79 14.65
C GLY A 6 10.01 19.26 14.72
N ILE A 7 10.94 18.67 13.97
CA ILE A 7 11.21 17.22 14.01
C ILE A 7 11.85 16.81 15.35
N LEU A 8 12.77 17.62 15.88
CA LEU A 8 13.38 17.39 17.21
C LEU A 8 12.36 17.44 18.35
N VAL A 9 11.42 18.39 18.31
CA VAL A 9 10.32 18.49 19.30
C VAL A 9 9.35 17.31 19.16
N ALA A 10 9.05 16.86 17.94
CA ALA A 10 8.21 15.69 17.72
C ALA A 10 8.87 14.41 18.26
N LEU A 11 10.18 14.22 18.05
CA LEU A 11 10.94 13.06 18.56
C LEU A 11 11.05 13.05 20.09
N ALA A 12 11.01 14.22 20.73
CA ALA A 12 11.01 14.38 22.19
C ALA A 12 9.64 14.13 22.86
N LEU A 13 8.58 13.87 22.08
CA LEU A 13 7.24 13.63 22.65
C LEU A 13 7.21 12.35 23.49
N PRO A 14 6.69 12.39 24.75
CA PRO A 14 6.60 11.22 25.62
C PRO A 14 5.81 10.06 24.99
N ALA A 15 6.08 8.83 25.44
CA ALA A 15 5.40 7.62 24.96
C ALA A 15 3.87 7.65 25.14
N GLY A 16 3.37 8.35 26.17
CA GLY A 16 1.93 8.57 26.42
C GLY A 16 1.32 9.78 25.71
N SER A 17 2.04 10.42 24.78
CA SER A 17 1.53 11.58 24.05
C SER A 17 0.34 11.22 23.17
N MET A 18 -0.67 12.09 23.15
CA MET A 18 -1.83 11.99 22.25
C MET A 18 -1.48 12.03 20.75
N PHE A 19 -0.23 12.36 20.40
CA PHE A 19 0.24 12.40 19.02
C PHE A 19 0.82 11.05 18.53
N ARG A 20 1.08 10.11 19.44
CA ARG A 20 1.57 8.77 19.11
C ARG A 20 0.41 7.81 18.86
N SER A 21 0.68 6.71 18.16
CA SER A 21 -0.27 5.63 18.00
C SER A 21 -0.71 5.04 19.34
N PRO A 22 -1.87 4.37 19.41
CA PRO A 22 -2.16 3.46 20.51
C PRO A 22 -1.05 2.42 20.68
N ALA A 23 -0.98 1.78 21.85
CA ALA A 23 -0.12 0.62 22.04
C ALA A 23 -0.45 -0.46 21.01
N GLY A 24 0.60 -1.07 20.44
CA GLY A 24 0.47 -2.08 19.41
C GLY A 24 0.75 -3.49 19.94
N LEU A 25 0.44 -4.47 19.09
CA LEU A 25 0.73 -5.88 19.30
C LEU A 25 1.43 -6.41 18.05
N ARG A 26 2.45 -7.23 18.26
CA ARG A 26 3.18 -7.94 17.21
C ARG A 26 3.14 -9.43 17.47
N VAL A 27 2.64 -10.19 16.50
CA VAL A 27 2.66 -11.65 16.56
C VAL A 27 4.02 -12.12 16.06
N THR A 28 4.88 -12.58 16.96
CA THR A 28 6.22 -13.12 16.62
C THR A 28 6.16 -14.64 16.42
N PRO A 29 7.16 -15.27 15.76
CA PRO A 29 7.26 -16.73 15.70
C PRO A 29 7.19 -17.37 17.09
N GLU A 30 7.88 -16.80 18.06
CA GLU A 30 7.89 -17.26 19.46
C GLU A 30 6.50 -17.15 20.11
N ALA A 31 5.77 -16.07 19.81
CA ALA A 31 4.39 -15.89 20.26
C ALA A 31 3.48 -16.99 19.70
N VAL A 32 3.66 -17.37 18.43
CA VAL A 32 2.89 -18.45 17.80
C VAL A 32 3.21 -19.81 18.44
N GLU A 33 4.49 -20.09 18.74
CA GLU A 33 4.87 -21.33 19.43
C GLU A 33 4.28 -21.39 20.85
N LYS A 34 4.26 -20.27 21.58
CA LYS A 34 3.57 -20.18 22.88
C LYS A 34 2.06 -20.40 22.75
N MET A 35 1.43 -19.87 21.70
CA MET A 35 0.00 -20.08 21.44
C MET A 35 -0.30 -21.54 21.12
N LYS A 36 0.53 -22.22 20.31
CA LYS A 36 0.41 -23.66 20.04
C LYS A 36 0.54 -24.48 21.33
N ALA A 37 1.51 -24.16 22.18
CA ALA A 37 1.67 -24.79 23.49
C ALA A 37 0.46 -24.54 24.41
N ALA A 38 -0.24 -23.42 24.24
CA ALA A 38 -1.48 -23.08 24.93
C ALA A 38 -2.76 -23.69 24.30
N GLY A 39 -2.62 -24.55 23.27
CA GLY A 39 -3.73 -25.26 22.64
C GLY A 39 -4.32 -24.59 21.40
N LEU A 40 -3.60 -23.66 20.76
CA LEU A 40 -3.99 -23.11 19.46
C LEU A 40 -3.85 -24.19 18.36
N PRO A 41 -4.93 -24.53 17.62
CA PRO A 41 -4.85 -25.46 16.51
C PRO A 41 -3.90 -25.01 15.39
N GLU A 42 -3.20 -25.94 14.73
CA GLU A 42 -2.27 -25.63 13.64
C GLU A 42 -2.93 -24.95 12.44
N ASP A 43 -4.18 -25.33 12.11
CA ASP A 43 -4.95 -24.72 11.03
C ASP A 43 -5.30 -23.25 11.31
N VAL A 44 -5.51 -22.92 12.58
CA VAL A 44 -5.75 -21.53 13.03
C VAL A 44 -4.44 -20.77 13.05
N ALA A 45 -3.34 -21.35 13.53
CA ALA A 45 -2.01 -20.74 13.52
C ALA A 45 -1.54 -20.40 12.10
N ALA A 46 -1.77 -21.29 11.12
CA ALA A 46 -1.42 -21.09 9.73
C ALA A 46 -2.15 -19.87 9.11
N LYS A 47 -3.39 -19.60 9.51
CA LYS A 47 -4.16 -18.44 9.03
C LYS A 47 -3.63 -17.09 9.54
N VAL A 48 -2.83 -17.10 10.62
CA VAL A 48 -2.21 -15.90 11.21
C VAL A 48 -0.83 -15.62 10.62
N ALA A 49 -0.22 -16.57 9.90
CA ALA A 49 1.09 -16.41 9.25
C ALA A 49 1.24 -15.09 8.44
N PRO A 50 0.22 -14.58 7.71
CA PRO A 50 0.34 -13.33 6.96
C PRO A 50 0.52 -12.06 7.81
N ILE A 51 0.17 -12.08 9.10
CA ILE A 51 0.35 -10.95 10.02
C ILE A 51 1.54 -11.13 10.97
N LEU A 52 2.30 -12.22 10.78
CA LEU A 52 3.47 -12.51 11.58
C LEU A 52 4.54 -11.43 11.33
N GLY A 53 5.09 -10.88 12.42
CA GLY A 53 6.04 -9.78 12.40
C GLY A 53 5.43 -8.40 12.10
N GLN A 54 4.13 -8.30 11.78
CA GLN A 54 3.48 -7.01 11.58
C GLN A 54 3.18 -6.32 12.91
N GLU A 55 3.48 -5.03 12.97
CA GLU A 55 3.12 -4.17 14.11
C GLU A 55 1.70 -3.63 13.91
N ILE A 56 0.75 -4.10 14.72
CA ILE A 56 -0.65 -3.68 14.63
C ILE A 56 -0.98 -2.81 15.83
N PHE A 57 -1.19 -1.51 15.57
CA PHE A 57 -1.42 -0.51 16.61
C PHE A 57 -2.91 -0.38 16.96
N GLY A 58 -3.23 -0.61 18.23
CA GLY A 58 -4.59 -0.53 18.78
C GLY A 58 -5.31 -1.88 18.83
N LYS A 59 -5.96 -2.15 19.97
CA LYS A 59 -6.68 -3.41 20.22
C LYS A 59 -7.79 -3.67 19.19
N SER A 60 -8.57 -2.64 18.84
CA SER A 60 -9.64 -2.79 17.84
C SER A 60 -9.11 -3.14 16.45
N ALA A 61 -7.98 -2.56 16.05
CA ALA A 61 -7.33 -2.86 14.77
C ALA A 61 -6.78 -4.30 14.75
N PHE A 62 -6.20 -4.74 15.87
CA PHE A 62 -5.76 -6.12 16.06
C PHE A 62 -6.92 -7.10 15.99
N ASP A 63 -8.01 -6.84 16.72
CA ASP A 63 -9.22 -7.68 16.71
C ASP A 63 -9.85 -7.75 15.32
N SER A 64 -9.91 -6.62 14.59
CA SER A 64 -10.38 -6.58 13.20
C SER A 64 -9.49 -7.40 12.27
N ALA A 65 -8.16 -7.29 12.39
CA ALA A 65 -7.21 -8.07 11.60
C ALA A 65 -7.39 -9.58 11.84
N LEU A 66 -7.59 -9.99 13.10
CA LEU A 66 -7.89 -11.38 13.44
C LEU A 66 -9.23 -11.84 12.85
N LYS A 67 -10.30 -11.04 12.97
CA LYS A 67 -11.62 -11.37 12.39
C LYS A 67 -11.55 -11.58 10.89
N THR A 68 -10.84 -10.73 10.16
CA THR A 68 -10.69 -10.85 8.70
C THR A 68 -9.99 -12.16 8.29
N ARG A 69 -9.10 -12.70 9.12
CA ARG A 69 -8.29 -13.89 8.79
C ARG A 69 -8.89 -15.19 9.33
N LEU A 70 -9.43 -15.14 10.55
CA LEU A 70 -9.88 -16.32 11.28
C LEU A 70 -11.40 -16.57 11.12
N GLY A 71 -12.16 -15.55 10.70
CA GLY A 71 -13.61 -15.52 10.83
C GLY A 71 -14.04 -15.14 12.25
N GLU A 72 -15.31 -14.74 12.41
CA GLU A 72 -15.81 -14.22 13.69
C GLU A 72 -15.70 -15.23 14.85
N GLU A 73 -15.99 -16.50 14.59
CA GLU A 73 -16.01 -17.55 15.61
C GLU A 73 -14.62 -17.81 16.19
N ASN A 74 -13.63 -18.04 15.32
CA ASN A 74 -12.25 -18.29 15.75
C ASN A 74 -11.60 -17.04 16.32
N ALA A 75 -11.91 -15.85 15.79
CA ALA A 75 -11.42 -14.60 16.37
C ALA A 75 -11.97 -14.37 17.78
N LYS A 76 -13.22 -14.74 18.05
CA LYS A 76 -13.79 -14.67 19.40
C LYS A 76 -13.19 -15.71 20.34
N ARG A 77 -12.92 -16.92 19.85
CA ARG A 77 -12.40 -18.03 20.65
C ARG A 77 -10.92 -17.89 21.00
N TYR A 78 -10.10 -17.42 20.07
CA TYR A 78 -8.64 -17.38 20.22
C TYR A 78 -8.06 -15.96 20.29
N GLY A 79 -8.83 -14.91 20.01
CA GLY A 79 -8.32 -13.54 19.93
C GLY A 79 -7.68 -13.03 21.21
N GLU A 80 -8.27 -13.33 22.38
CA GLU A 80 -7.69 -12.95 23.67
C GLU A 80 -6.39 -13.69 23.97
N MET A 81 -6.34 -14.99 23.68
CA MET A 81 -5.12 -15.80 23.79
C MET A 81 -4.01 -15.24 22.88
N MET A 82 -4.36 -14.86 21.66
CA MET A 82 -3.41 -14.26 20.71
C MET A 82 -2.91 -12.91 21.21
N ALA A 83 -3.80 -12.05 21.73
CA ALA A 83 -3.41 -10.75 22.26
C ALA A 83 -2.48 -10.87 23.48
N GLN A 84 -2.73 -11.83 24.37
CA GLN A 84 -1.92 -12.06 25.58
C GLN A 84 -0.52 -12.60 25.27
N ASN A 85 -0.40 -13.45 24.24
CA ASN A 85 0.88 -14.06 23.86
C ASN A 85 1.67 -13.21 22.85
N SER A 86 1.05 -12.18 22.27
CA SER A 86 1.71 -11.24 21.35
C SER A 86 2.65 -10.30 22.09
N GLU A 87 3.71 -9.86 21.40
CA GLU A 87 4.67 -8.91 21.95
C GLU A 87 4.07 -7.49 21.97
N PRO A 88 4.13 -6.76 23.10
CA PRO A 88 3.64 -5.39 23.16
C PRO A 88 4.59 -4.45 22.38
N VAL A 89 4.02 -3.65 21.49
CA VAL A 89 4.74 -2.63 20.71
C VAL A 89 4.45 -1.26 21.31
N ALA A 90 5.52 -0.52 21.61
CA ALA A 90 5.40 0.83 22.16
C ALA A 90 4.73 1.80 21.16
N PRO A 91 3.97 2.81 21.64
CA PRO A 91 3.43 3.89 20.83
C PRO A 91 4.46 4.57 19.92
N GLN A 92 4.18 4.62 18.62
CA GLN A 92 5.06 5.21 17.61
C GLN A 92 4.47 6.51 17.03
N LEU A 93 5.36 7.42 16.62
CA LEU A 93 4.97 8.67 15.93
C LEU A 93 4.74 8.45 14.43
N THR A 94 5.45 7.49 13.84
CA THR A 94 5.46 7.20 12.41
C THR A 94 4.46 6.12 12.01
N ALA A 95 3.78 5.50 12.98
CA ALA A 95 2.72 4.55 12.72
C ALA A 95 1.55 5.25 12.01
N SER A 96 0.97 4.60 11.00
CA SER A 96 -0.14 5.15 10.20
C SER A 96 -1.40 5.47 11.02
N SER A 97 -1.58 4.81 12.16
CA SER A 97 -2.66 5.05 13.11
C SER A 97 -2.37 6.17 14.11
N ALA A 98 -1.15 6.72 14.12
CA ALA A 98 -0.80 7.83 15.00
C ALA A 98 -1.61 9.08 14.62
N PRO A 99 -2.24 9.78 15.58
CA PRO A 99 -2.99 11.01 15.30
C PRO A 99 -2.17 12.08 14.58
N LEU A 100 -0.85 12.13 14.83
CA LEU A 100 0.07 12.98 14.09
C LEU A 100 0.12 12.63 12.59
N MET A 101 0.22 11.35 12.26
CA MET A 101 0.25 10.87 10.87
C MET A 101 -1.10 11.05 10.18
N LEU A 102 -2.21 10.83 10.90
CA LEU A 102 -3.56 11.11 10.40
C LEU A 102 -3.75 12.61 10.11
N SER A 103 -3.05 13.48 10.85
CA SER A 103 -3.07 14.94 10.70
C SER A 103 -1.96 15.47 9.79
N ILE A 104 -1.21 14.62 9.09
CA ILE A 104 -0.05 15.08 8.31
C ILE A 104 -0.45 16.00 7.16
N VAL A 105 -1.58 15.73 6.50
CA VAL A 105 -2.10 16.54 5.39
C VAL A 105 -2.43 17.98 5.85
N PRO A 106 -3.25 18.21 6.89
CA PRO A 106 -3.50 19.56 7.38
C PRO A 106 -2.24 20.23 7.94
N LEU A 107 -1.31 19.50 8.54
CA LEU A 107 -0.03 20.06 8.99
C LEU A 107 0.85 20.55 7.82
N ILE A 108 0.94 19.77 6.74
CA ILE A 108 1.62 20.20 5.49
C ILE A 108 0.93 21.43 4.92
N PHE A 109 -0.41 21.46 4.92
CA PHE A 109 -1.15 22.64 4.50
C PHE A 109 -0.75 23.88 5.31
N LEU A 110 -0.75 23.81 6.65
CA LEU A 110 -0.32 24.92 7.50
C LEU A 110 1.15 25.31 7.28
N LEU A 111 2.02 24.32 7.09
CA LEU A 111 3.44 24.53 6.81
C LEU A 111 3.67 25.34 5.53
N PHE A 112 2.81 25.20 4.52
CA PHE A 112 2.91 25.98 3.28
C PHE A 112 2.10 27.29 3.33
N VAL A 113 0.91 27.27 3.93
CA VAL A 113 0.05 28.45 3.96
C VAL A 113 0.63 29.55 4.84
N ILE A 114 1.19 29.23 6.02
CA ILE A 114 1.68 30.25 6.95
C ILE A 114 2.85 31.03 6.35
N PRO A 115 3.95 30.40 5.87
CA PRO A 115 5.03 31.13 5.21
C PRO A 115 4.58 31.80 3.92
N GLY A 116 3.67 31.18 3.16
CA GLY A 116 3.12 31.77 1.93
C GLY A 116 2.36 33.08 2.19
N ILE A 117 1.58 33.14 3.26
CA ILE A 117 0.88 34.36 3.69
C ILE A 117 1.87 35.42 4.14
N VAL A 118 2.84 35.07 5.01
CA VAL A 118 3.86 36.01 5.50
C VAL A 118 4.66 36.59 4.34
N TYR A 119 5.13 35.74 3.42
CA TYR A 119 5.83 36.17 2.22
C TYR A 119 4.95 37.07 1.35
N GLY A 120 3.68 36.71 1.15
CA GLY A 120 2.73 37.47 0.35
C GLY A 120 2.58 38.92 0.82
N TYR A 121 2.45 39.11 2.14
CA TYR A 121 2.39 40.43 2.78
C TYR A 121 3.73 41.19 2.67
N VAL A 122 4.86 40.54 2.98
CA VAL A 122 6.19 41.19 2.95
C VAL A 122 6.57 41.61 1.53
N ALA A 123 6.24 40.80 0.52
CA ALA A 123 6.51 41.10 -0.88
C ALA A 123 5.51 42.09 -1.51
N GLY A 124 4.48 42.54 -0.79
CA GLY A 124 3.43 43.42 -1.30
C GLY A 124 2.52 42.80 -2.36
N THR A 125 2.55 41.47 -2.52
CA THR A 125 1.73 40.72 -3.49
C THR A 125 0.33 40.38 -2.95
N VAL A 126 0.17 40.42 -1.63
CA VAL A 126 -1.08 40.18 -0.90
C VAL A 126 -1.29 41.37 0.03
N SER A 127 -2.44 42.03 -0.09
CA SER A 127 -2.75 43.26 0.68
C SER A 127 -3.71 42.97 1.82
N SER A 128 -4.56 41.94 1.68
CA SER A 128 -5.58 41.60 2.67
C SER A 128 -5.88 40.11 2.70
N HIS A 129 -6.61 39.68 3.74
CA HIS A 129 -7.13 38.32 3.83
C HIS A 129 -8.02 37.92 2.63
N ARG A 130 -8.63 38.89 1.94
CA ARG A 130 -9.45 38.64 0.75
C ARG A 130 -8.62 38.15 -0.43
N ASP A 131 -7.39 38.65 -0.57
CA ASP A 131 -6.47 38.22 -1.63
C ASP A 131 -6.00 36.78 -1.40
N ILE A 132 -5.82 36.40 -0.13
CA ILE A 132 -5.51 35.02 0.27
C ILE A 132 -6.68 34.09 -0.13
N VAL A 133 -7.91 34.45 0.25
CA VAL A 133 -9.11 33.68 -0.10
C VAL A 133 -9.32 33.61 -1.61
N ALA A 134 -9.04 34.69 -2.35
CA ALA A 134 -9.09 34.72 -3.80
C ALA A 134 -8.05 33.76 -4.43
N GLY A 135 -6.83 33.73 -3.91
CA GLY A 135 -5.79 32.79 -4.34
C GLY A 135 -6.15 31.33 -4.09
N MET A 136 -6.71 31.03 -2.92
CA MET A 136 -7.23 29.69 -2.60
C MET A 136 -8.39 29.30 -3.53
N SER A 137 -9.33 30.22 -3.75
CA SER A 137 -10.49 30.01 -4.64
C SER A 137 -10.04 29.77 -6.09
N LYS A 138 -9.06 30.54 -6.57
CA LYS A 138 -8.48 30.36 -7.90
C LYS A 138 -7.82 28.99 -8.04
N SER A 139 -7.10 28.55 -7.01
CA SER A 139 -6.49 27.21 -6.97
C SER A 139 -7.55 26.11 -7.03
N MET A 140 -8.63 26.22 -6.26
CA MET A 140 -9.74 25.25 -6.30
C MET A 140 -10.47 25.24 -7.65
N SER A 141 -10.65 26.40 -8.29
CA SER A 141 -11.23 26.49 -9.64
C SER A 141 -10.41 25.70 -10.67
N THR A 142 -9.08 25.71 -10.58
CA THR A 142 -8.24 24.89 -11.48
C THR A 142 -8.38 23.38 -11.27
N LEU A 143 -8.89 22.95 -10.11
CA LEU A 143 -9.16 21.56 -9.78
C LEU A 143 -10.58 21.12 -10.14
N GLY A 144 -11.42 21.97 -10.75
CA GLY A 144 -12.79 21.60 -11.13
C GLY A 144 -12.85 20.34 -12.02
N TYR A 145 -11.99 20.25 -13.03
CA TYR A 145 -11.86 19.05 -13.87
C TYR A 145 -11.44 17.82 -13.06
N TYR A 146 -10.50 17.99 -12.13
CA TYR A 146 -10.05 16.92 -11.23
C TYR A 146 -11.20 16.37 -10.39
N ILE A 147 -12.02 17.23 -9.79
CA ILE A 147 -13.14 16.82 -8.92
C ILE A 147 -14.16 15.99 -9.70
N VAL A 148 -14.55 16.44 -10.90
CA VAL A 148 -15.50 15.71 -11.76
C VAL A 148 -14.94 14.34 -12.15
N LEU A 149 -13.68 14.29 -12.58
CA LEU A 149 -13.06 13.03 -12.99
C LEU A 149 -12.89 12.07 -11.80
N ALA A 150 -12.43 12.57 -10.64
CA ALA A 150 -12.26 11.78 -9.43
C ALA A 150 -13.60 11.22 -8.92
N PHE A 151 -14.71 11.96 -9.07
CA PHE A 151 -16.04 11.48 -8.70
C PHE A 151 -16.44 10.22 -9.49
N PHE A 152 -16.38 10.27 -10.82
CA PHE A 152 -16.72 9.10 -11.65
C PHE A 152 -15.73 7.95 -11.46
N ALA A 153 -14.44 8.24 -11.30
CA ALA A 153 -13.43 7.23 -10.98
C ALA A 153 -13.74 6.53 -9.65
N ALA A 154 -14.11 7.28 -8.60
CA ALA A 154 -14.48 6.71 -7.31
C ALA A 154 -15.72 5.81 -7.39
N LEU A 155 -16.75 6.21 -8.15
CA LEU A 155 -17.93 5.38 -8.38
C LEU A 155 -17.58 4.07 -9.11
N PHE A 156 -16.75 4.16 -10.15
CA PHE A 156 -16.27 2.97 -10.86
C PHE A 156 -15.48 2.05 -9.91
N ILE A 157 -14.54 2.59 -9.13
CA ILE A 157 -13.73 1.82 -8.17
C ILE A 157 -14.62 1.14 -7.13
N ALA A 158 -15.66 1.82 -6.64
CA ALA A 158 -16.61 1.25 -5.70
C ALA A 158 -17.42 0.09 -6.31
N ALA A 159 -18.02 0.31 -7.49
CA ALA A 159 -18.80 -0.73 -8.18
C ALA A 159 -17.93 -1.92 -8.59
N PHE A 160 -16.73 -1.66 -9.11
CA PHE A 160 -15.76 -2.69 -9.47
C PHE A 160 -15.30 -3.48 -8.24
N GLY A 161 -15.00 -2.80 -7.14
CA GLY A 161 -14.65 -3.44 -5.87
C GLY A 161 -15.75 -4.37 -5.36
N GLN A 162 -17.01 -3.94 -5.41
CA GLN A 162 -18.17 -4.77 -5.00
C GLN A 162 -18.40 -5.98 -5.93
N SER A 163 -18.04 -5.87 -7.21
CA SER A 163 -18.25 -6.94 -8.19
C SER A 163 -17.37 -8.18 -7.96
N ASN A 164 -16.28 -8.05 -7.20
CA ASN A 164 -15.26 -9.09 -7.02
C ASN A 164 -14.60 -9.60 -8.33
N ILE A 165 -14.74 -8.89 -9.45
CA ILE A 165 -14.16 -9.29 -10.74
C ILE A 165 -12.63 -9.39 -10.66
N GLY A 166 -11.97 -8.45 -9.98
CA GLY A 166 -10.52 -8.49 -9.78
C GLY A 166 -10.06 -9.73 -9.01
N ALA A 167 -10.82 -10.15 -7.99
CA ALA A 167 -10.57 -11.38 -7.24
C ALA A 167 -10.76 -12.63 -8.11
N LEU A 168 -11.83 -12.66 -8.91
CA LEU A 168 -12.12 -13.77 -9.80
C LEU A 168 -11.07 -13.93 -10.90
N ILE A 169 -10.58 -12.83 -11.49
CA ILE A 169 -9.49 -12.85 -12.49
C ILE A 169 -8.20 -13.37 -11.85
N ALA A 170 -7.86 -12.90 -10.65
CA ALA A 170 -6.68 -13.36 -9.93
C ALA A 170 -6.72 -14.87 -9.64
N LEU A 171 -7.85 -15.37 -9.13
CA LEU A 171 -8.04 -16.80 -8.84
C LEU A 171 -7.95 -17.66 -10.11
N LYS A 172 -8.66 -17.28 -11.17
CA LYS A 172 -8.62 -18.02 -12.43
C LYS A 172 -7.24 -17.96 -13.09
N GLY A 173 -6.57 -16.81 -13.04
CA GLY A 173 -5.22 -16.63 -13.58
C GLY A 173 -4.19 -17.46 -12.82
N ALA A 174 -4.27 -17.50 -11.49
CA ALA A 174 -3.42 -18.35 -10.66
C ALA A 174 -3.60 -19.85 -10.99
N ASN A 175 -4.86 -20.31 -11.07
CA ASN A 175 -5.16 -21.70 -11.42
C ASN A 175 -4.68 -22.07 -12.83
N ALA A 176 -4.80 -21.14 -13.78
CA ALA A 176 -4.30 -21.35 -15.15
C ALA A 176 -2.77 -21.48 -15.16
N LEU A 177 -2.04 -20.62 -14.43
CA LEU A 177 -0.59 -20.71 -14.31
C LEU A 177 -0.15 -22.02 -13.64
N GLN A 178 -0.88 -22.47 -12.60
CA GLN A 178 -0.61 -23.75 -11.95
C GLN A 178 -0.80 -24.93 -12.92
N ALA A 179 -1.89 -24.92 -13.71
CA ALA A 179 -2.20 -25.98 -14.66
C ALA A 179 -1.18 -26.09 -15.80
N MET A 180 -0.48 -24.99 -16.14
CA MET A 180 0.55 -25.00 -17.18
C MET A 180 1.87 -25.67 -16.74
N ALA A 181 2.05 -25.95 -15.44
CA ALA A 181 3.24 -26.61 -14.88
C ALA A 181 4.58 -26.04 -15.39
N LEU A 182 4.64 -24.71 -15.49
CA LEU A 182 5.78 -24.01 -16.10
C LEU A 182 7.02 -24.00 -15.19
N PRO A 183 8.23 -23.87 -15.79
CA PRO A 183 9.45 -23.66 -15.01
C PRO A 183 9.33 -22.46 -14.07
N PRO A 184 9.97 -22.50 -12.89
CA PRO A 184 9.82 -21.47 -11.85
C PRO A 184 10.00 -20.02 -12.34
N GLN A 185 11.00 -19.77 -13.18
CA GLN A 185 11.29 -18.45 -13.73
C GLN A 185 10.15 -17.94 -14.62
N VAL A 186 9.56 -18.82 -15.43
CA VAL A 186 8.44 -18.47 -16.32
C VAL A 186 7.17 -18.23 -15.50
N THR A 187 6.95 -19.03 -14.45
CA THR A 187 5.84 -18.83 -13.51
C THR A 187 5.92 -17.47 -12.82
N ILE A 188 7.11 -17.03 -12.41
CA ILE A 188 7.33 -15.69 -11.85
C ILE A 188 6.97 -14.58 -12.85
N ILE A 189 7.40 -14.69 -14.10
CA ILE A 189 7.00 -13.73 -15.16
C ILE A 189 5.47 -13.70 -15.31
N GLY A 190 4.82 -14.86 -15.26
CA GLY A 190 3.36 -14.99 -15.29
C GLY A 190 2.68 -14.27 -14.13
N ILE A 191 3.20 -14.42 -12.90
CA ILE A 191 2.68 -13.74 -11.71
C ILE A 191 2.87 -12.22 -11.78
N ILE A 192 4.03 -11.75 -12.25
CA ILE A 192 4.31 -10.32 -12.47
C ILE A 192 3.30 -9.76 -13.49
N THR A 193 3.08 -10.47 -14.59
CA THR A 193 2.13 -10.08 -15.64
C THR A 193 0.69 -10.04 -15.14
N LEU A 194 0.26 -11.07 -14.41
CA LEU A 194 -1.07 -11.13 -13.81
C LEU A 194 -1.27 -9.99 -12.82
N THR A 195 -0.27 -9.71 -11.98
CA THR A 195 -0.31 -8.60 -11.03
C THR A 195 -0.42 -7.26 -11.75
N ALA A 196 0.39 -7.04 -12.79
CA ALA A 196 0.34 -5.83 -13.61
C ALA A 196 -1.03 -5.64 -14.26
N PHE A 197 -1.69 -6.72 -14.69
CA PHE A 197 -3.04 -6.64 -15.24
C PHE A 197 -4.09 -6.30 -14.17
N VAL A 198 -4.05 -6.98 -13.02
CA VAL A 198 -4.94 -6.69 -11.87
C VAL A 198 -4.74 -5.25 -11.37
N ASN A 199 -3.51 -4.74 -11.43
CA ASN A 199 -3.16 -3.37 -11.04
C ASN A 199 -3.89 -2.30 -11.85
N LEU A 200 -4.23 -2.58 -13.12
CA LEU A 200 -5.03 -1.67 -13.92
C LEU A 200 -6.44 -1.48 -13.36
N LEU A 201 -6.95 -2.45 -12.59
CA LEU A 201 -8.31 -2.52 -12.09
C LEU A 201 -8.43 -2.12 -10.62
N ILE A 202 -7.40 -2.41 -9.81
CA ILE A 202 -7.39 -2.13 -8.37
C ILE A 202 -6.20 -1.21 -8.07
N GLY A 203 -6.43 0.07 -7.77
CA GLY A 203 -5.33 1.03 -7.58
C GLY A 203 -4.52 0.85 -6.29
N SER A 204 -5.12 0.31 -5.22
CA SER A 204 -4.45 0.20 -3.91
C SER A 204 -3.52 -1.01 -3.84
N ALA A 205 -2.23 -0.76 -3.54
CA ALA A 205 -1.24 -1.82 -3.34
C ALA A 205 -1.63 -2.75 -2.17
N SER A 206 -1.88 -2.19 -0.98
CA SER A 206 -2.23 -3.01 0.19
C SER A 206 -3.51 -3.82 -0.02
N ALA A 207 -4.51 -3.28 -0.74
CA ALA A 207 -5.74 -4.00 -1.04
C ALA A 207 -5.50 -5.17 -2.00
N LYS A 208 -4.71 -4.96 -3.06
CA LYS A 208 -4.34 -6.04 -3.99
C LYS A 208 -3.53 -7.11 -3.29
N TRP A 209 -2.49 -6.74 -2.54
CA TRP A 209 -1.67 -7.72 -1.84
C TRP A 209 -2.49 -8.53 -0.83
N ALA A 210 -3.41 -7.89 -0.09
CA ALA A 210 -4.30 -8.60 0.83
C ALA A 210 -5.19 -9.65 0.14
N LEU A 211 -5.54 -9.42 -1.13
CA LEU A 211 -6.31 -10.34 -1.98
C LEU A 211 -5.44 -11.41 -2.63
N LEU A 212 -4.28 -11.03 -3.16
CA LEU A 212 -3.40 -11.89 -3.96
C LEU A 212 -2.52 -12.79 -3.10
N ALA A 213 -2.01 -12.30 -1.97
CA ALA A 213 -1.07 -13.05 -1.13
C ALA A 213 -1.61 -14.41 -0.65
N PRO A 214 -2.87 -14.54 -0.17
CA PRO A 214 -3.42 -15.83 0.22
C PRO A 214 -3.54 -16.86 -0.93
N ILE A 215 -3.43 -16.41 -2.19
CA ILE A 215 -3.51 -17.26 -3.38
C ILE A 215 -2.10 -17.55 -3.91
N PHE A 216 -1.30 -16.51 -4.13
CA PHE A 216 0.00 -16.61 -4.78
C PHE A 216 1.06 -17.23 -3.86
N VAL A 217 1.06 -16.89 -2.57
CA VAL A 217 2.08 -17.38 -1.65
C VAL A 217 1.98 -18.91 -1.50
N PRO A 218 0.81 -19.50 -1.18
CA PRO A 218 0.71 -20.96 -1.11
C PRO A 218 0.97 -21.66 -2.45
N LEU A 219 0.53 -21.08 -3.57
CA LEU A 219 0.77 -21.64 -4.90
C LEU A 219 2.26 -21.70 -5.25
N LEU A 220 3.00 -20.62 -4.99
CA LEU A 220 4.44 -20.56 -5.28
C LEU A 220 5.23 -21.45 -4.33
N MET A 221 4.85 -21.53 -3.06
CA MET A 221 5.46 -22.47 -2.09
C MET A 221 5.31 -23.93 -2.53
N GLN A 222 4.16 -24.33 -3.07
CA GLN A 222 3.97 -25.68 -3.63
C GLN A 222 4.89 -25.98 -4.82
N LEU A 223 5.33 -24.94 -5.54
CA LEU A 223 6.29 -25.04 -6.65
C LEU A 223 7.75 -24.90 -6.17
N GLY A 224 7.99 -24.93 -4.85
CA GLY A 224 9.31 -24.79 -4.25
C GLY A 224 9.85 -23.36 -4.27
N LEU A 225 9.00 -22.33 -4.40
CA LEU A 225 9.38 -20.92 -4.45
C LEU A 225 8.99 -20.18 -3.18
N SER A 226 9.85 -19.26 -2.74
CA SER A 226 9.70 -18.58 -1.47
C SER A 226 8.57 -17.53 -1.45
N PRO A 227 7.96 -17.28 -0.29
CA PRO A 227 7.05 -16.15 -0.07
C PRO A 227 7.67 -14.79 -0.41
N GLU A 228 8.98 -14.63 -0.17
CA GLU A 228 9.73 -13.41 -0.43
C GLU A 228 9.81 -13.15 -1.93
N LEU A 229 10.02 -14.19 -2.74
CA LEU A 229 10.00 -14.09 -4.20
C LEU A 229 8.59 -13.78 -4.71
N ALA A 230 7.55 -14.33 -4.09
CA ALA A 230 6.15 -13.98 -4.38
C ALA A 230 5.89 -12.49 -4.14
N GLN A 231 6.34 -11.96 -2.99
CA GLN A 231 6.19 -10.56 -2.64
C GLN A 231 7.00 -9.65 -3.56
N ALA A 232 8.25 -10.01 -3.88
CA ALA A 232 9.08 -9.27 -4.82
C ALA A 232 8.38 -9.17 -6.19
N SER A 233 7.92 -10.29 -6.72
CA SER A 233 7.20 -10.38 -8.01
C SER A 233 5.93 -9.52 -8.02
N TYR A 234 5.16 -9.56 -6.93
CA TYR A 234 4.00 -8.69 -6.76
C TYR A 234 4.37 -7.19 -6.84
N ARG A 235 5.43 -6.76 -6.15
CA ARG A 235 5.85 -5.34 -6.15
C ARG A 235 6.28 -4.86 -7.54
N ILE A 236 6.86 -5.72 -8.35
CA ILE A 236 7.18 -5.41 -9.76
C ILE A 236 5.91 -5.16 -10.56
N GLY A 237 4.97 -6.11 -10.51
CA GLY A 237 3.72 -5.99 -11.26
C GLY A 237 2.88 -4.79 -10.82
N ASP A 238 2.79 -4.55 -9.51
CA ASP A 238 2.05 -3.44 -8.90
C ASP A 238 2.60 -2.07 -9.34
N SER A 239 3.92 -1.90 -9.35
CA SER A 239 4.52 -0.59 -9.63
C SER A 239 4.48 -0.19 -11.11
N THR A 240 4.72 -1.15 -12.01
CA THR A 240 5.01 -0.90 -13.44
C THR A 240 3.84 -0.31 -14.23
N THR A 241 2.59 -0.61 -13.84
CA THR A 241 1.38 -0.15 -14.55
C THR A 241 0.62 0.97 -13.83
N ASN A 242 1.12 1.47 -12.69
CA ASN A 242 0.48 2.57 -11.94
C ASN A 242 0.34 3.86 -12.76
N ILE A 243 1.29 4.13 -13.67
CA ILE A 243 1.33 5.35 -14.47
C ILE A 243 0.36 5.35 -15.66
N ILE A 244 -0.24 4.19 -15.99
CA ILE A 244 -1.20 4.05 -17.09
C ILE A 244 -2.62 3.70 -16.61
N THR A 245 -2.85 3.50 -15.31
CA THR A 245 -4.20 3.24 -14.81
C THR A 245 -4.93 4.54 -14.48
N PRO A 246 -6.08 4.81 -15.15
CA PRO A 246 -6.90 5.97 -14.83
C PRO A 246 -7.63 5.82 -13.47
N LEU A 247 -7.61 4.62 -12.89
CA LEU A 247 -8.24 4.30 -11.60
C LEU A 247 -7.32 4.61 -10.42
N MET A 248 -6.07 5.01 -10.65
CA MET A 248 -5.22 5.51 -9.57
C MET A 248 -5.77 6.84 -9.05
N PRO A 249 -5.96 7.02 -7.72
CA PRO A 249 -6.56 8.23 -7.15
C PRO A 249 -5.87 9.54 -7.56
N TYR A 250 -4.56 9.48 -7.85
CA TYR A 250 -3.76 10.63 -8.23
C TYR A 250 -3.71 10.90 -9.75
N PHE A 251 -4.19 9.97 -10.58
CA PHE A 251 -4.12 10.11 -12.04
C PHE A 251 -4.83 11.38 -12.56
N PRO A 252 -6.05 11.71 -12.07
CA PRO A 252 -6.72 12.96 -12.47
C PRO A 252 -5.89 14.22 -12.16
N LEU A 253 -5.14 14.23 -11.07
CA LEU A 253 -4.32 15.37 -10.66
C LEU A 253 -3.13 15.56 -11.62
N VAL A 254 -2.50 14.44 -12.03
CA VAL A 254 -1.40 14.44 -13.01
C VAL A 254 -1.88 15.01 -14.36
N VAL A 255 -3.09 14.65 -14.79
CA VAL A 255 -3.69 15.21 -16.02
C VAL A 255 -3.86 16.74 -15.91
N VAL A 256 -4.38 17.25 -14.79
CA VAL A 256 -4.53 18.70 -14.57
C VAL A 256 -3.18 19.42 -14.58
N PHE A 257 -2.14 18.83 -13.98
CA PHE A 257 -0.80 19.40 -14.04
C PHE A 257 -0.23 19.43 -15.45
N ALA A 258 -0.45 18.39 -16.26
CA ALA A 258 -0.06 18.41 -17.66
C ALA A 258 -0.87 19.45 -18.46
N GLN A 259 -2.17 19.60 -18.19
CA GLN A 259 -3.02 20.64 -18.78
C GLN A 259 -2.58 22.07 -18.45
N ARG A 260 -1.77 22.26 -17.39
CA ARG A 260 -1.16 23.57 -17.13
C ARG A 260 -0.26 24.02 -18.27
N TYR A 261 0.50 23.09 -18.86
CA TYR A 261 1.46 23.34 -19.94
C TYR A 261 0.88 23.03 -21.33
N VAL A 262 0.15 21.91 -21.46
CA VAL A 262 -0.43 21.46 -22.73
C VAL A 262 -1.94 21.28 -22.57
N LYS A 263 -2.71 22.30 -22.94
CA LYS A 263 -4.17 22.39 -22.70
C LYS A 263 -4.99 21.24 -23.30
N LYS A 264 -4.49 20.61 -24.36
CA LYS A 264 -5.16 19.49 -25.05
C LYS A 264 -4.96 18.13 -24.38
N THR A 265 -4.12 18.04 -23.35
CA THR A 265 -3.84 16.77 -22.68
C THR A 265 -5.10 16.26 -21.97
N GLY A 266 -5.53 15.06 -22.34
CA GLY A 266 -6.58 14.31 -21.63
C GLY A 266 -6.04 13.01 -21.04
N ILE A 267 -6.96 12.19 -20.54
CA ILE A 267 -6.67 10.86 -19.97
C ILE A 267 -5.93 9.98 -21.00
N GLY A 268 -6.49 9.85 -22.21
CA GLY A 268 -5.89 9.02 -23.26
C GLY A 268 -4.51 9.51 -23.70
N THR A 269 -4.30 10.82 -23.79
CA THR A 269 -2.99 11.42 -24.09
C THR A 269 -1.98 11.06 -23.01
N MET A 270 -2.36 11.17 -21.74
CA MET A 270 -1.48 10.83 -20.62
C MET A 270 -1.11 9.35 -20.63
N ILE A 271 -2.10 8.45 -20.78
CA ILE A 271 -1.86 7.01 -20.88
C ILE A 271 -0.93 6.69 -22.06
N SER A 272 -1.16 7.30 -23.22
CA SER A 272 -0.35 7.04 -24.42
C SER A 272 1.10 7.47 -24.26
N ILE A 273 1.35 8.61 -23.60
CA ILE A 273 2.71 9.11 -23.33
C ILE A 273 3.42 8.23 -22.28
N MET A 274 2.68 7.68 -21.32
CA MET A 274 3.22 6.85 -20.25
C MET A 274 3.38 5.37 -20.63
N LEU A 275 2.68 4.90 -21.67
CA LEU A 275 2.72 3.50 -22.10
C LEU A 275 4.14 2.99 -22.42
N PRO A 276 5.01 3.73 -23.15
CA PRO A 276 6.40 3.30 -23.38
C PRO A 276 7.20 3.15 -22.07
N TYR A 277 6.95 4.01 -21.08
CA TYR A 277 7.59 3.91 -19.77
C TYR A 277 7.14 2.65 -19.03
N THR A 278 5.84 2.35 -19.03
CA THR A 278 5.32 1.11 -18.42
C THR A 278 5.95 -0.12 -19.06
N VAL A 279 5.98 -0.21 -20.39
CA VAL A 279 6.56 -1.36 -21.09
C VAL A 279 8.05 -1.49 -20.79
N THR A 280 8.79 -0.37 -20.82
CA THR A 280 10.23 -0.36 -20.52
C THR A 280 10.51 -0.79 -19.09
N PHE A 281 9.83 -0.19 -18.10
CA PHE A 281 10.00 -0.57 -16.70
C PHE A 281 9.61 -2.01 -16.45
N PHE A 282 8.53 -2.49 -17.05
CA PHE A 282 8.07 -3.87 -16.92
C PHE A 282 9.14 -4.87 -17.38
N VAL A 283 9.68 -4.67 -18.58
CA VAL A 283 10.74 -5.55 -19.12
C VAL A 283 12.02 -5.45 -18.30
N VAL A 284 12.49 -4.22 -18.02
CA VAL A 284 13.74 -4.00 -17.28
C VAL A 284 13.66 -4.59 -15.87
N TRP A 285 12.55 -4.42 -15.17
CA TRP A 285 12.41 -4.98 -13.82
C TRP A 285 12.34 -6.51 -13.80
N ILE A 286 11.67 -7.12 -14.79
CA ILE A 286 11.65 -8.59 -14.91
C ILE A 286 13.06 -9.10 -15.16
N VAL A 287 13.76 -8.52 -16.13
CA VAL A 287 15.14 -8.92 -16.44
C VAL A 287 16.05 -8.72 -15.23
N PHE A 288 15.91 -7.60 -14.53
CA PHE A 288 16.65 -7.32 -13.30
C PHE A 288 16.41 -8.40 -12.24
N LEU A 289 15.15 -8.76 -11.95
CA LEU A 289 14.83 -9.81 -10.99
C LEU A 289 15.43 -11.17 -11.39
N LEU A 290 15.34 -11.54 -12.67
CA LEU A 290 15.87 -12.80 -13.17
C LEU A 290 17.40 -12.86 -13.09
N ILE A 291 18.09 -11.77 -13.42
CA ILE A 291 19.56 -11.67 -13.25
C ILE A 291 19.93 -11.75 -11.77
N TYR A 292 19.22 -11.00 -10.92
CA TYR A 292 19.46 -10.97 -9.47
C TYR A 292 19.29 -12.36 -8.84
N TRP A 293 18.28 -13.11 -9.29
CA TRP A 293 18.07 -14.52 -8.93
C TRP A 293 19.17 -15.43 -9.50
N ALA A 294 19.54 -15.29 -10.78
CA ALA A 294 20.58 -16.11 -11.39
C ALA A 294 21.96 -15.94 -10.72
N LEU A 295 22.25 -14.75 -10.21
CA LEU A 295 23.45 -14.45 -9.44
C LEU A 295 23.39 -14.95 -7.99
N GLY A 296 22.25 -15.46 -7.54
CA GLY A 296 22.06 -15.97 -6.18
C GLY A 296 22.10 -14.89 -5.10
N ILE A 297 21.95 -13.62 -5.46
CA ILE A 297 21.99 -12.52 -4.50
C ILE A 297 20.70 -12.56 -3.68
N PRO A 298 20.73 -12.69 -2.35
CA PRO A 298 19.51 -12.79 -1.56
C PRO A 298 18.62 -11.55 -1.73
N LEU A 299 17.30 -11.77 -1.77
CA LEU A 299 16.30 -10.68 -1.92
C LEU A 299 16.29 -9.72 -0.72
N GLY A 300 16.89 -10.14 0.39
CA GLY A 300 16.95 -9.47 1.68
C GLY A 300 17.59 -10.37 2.72
N LEU A 301 17.67 -9.90 3.96
CA LEU A 301 18.16 -10.70 5.08
C LEU A 301 17.23 -11.92 5.26
N GLN A 302 17.80 -13.13 5.19
CA GLN A 302 17.04 -14.38 5.30
C GLN A 302 15.90 -14.53 4.27
N ALA A 303 16.04 -13.94 3.08
CA ALA A 303 15.05 -14.02 2.01
C ALA A 303 15.56 -14.88 0.84
N PRO A 304 15.45 -16.22 0.93
CA PRO A 304 15.86 -17.12 -0.14
C PRO A 304 14.89 -17.03 -1.33
N TYR A 305 15.25 -17.64 -2.45
CA TYR A 305 14.37 -17.76 -3.62
C TYR A 305 13.51 -19.02 -3.60
N THR A 306 14.02 -20.06 -2.93
CA THR A 306 13.43 -21.38 -2.90
C THR A 306 12.79 -21.64 -1.54
N TYR A 307 11.69 -22.38 -1.55
CA TYR A 307 11.02 -22.88 -0.36
C TYR A 307 11.19 -24.41 -0.30
N PRO A 308 11.67 -24.96 0.83
CA PRO A 308 11.89 -26.40 0.99
C PRO A 308 10.59 -27.22 1.11
#